data_AF-A0A0W8G0V2-F1
#
_entry.id   AF-A0A0W8G0V2-F1
#
_cell.length_a   1.000
_cell.length_b   1.000
_cell.length_c   1.000
_cell.angle_alpha   90.00
_cell.angle_beta   90.00
_cell.angle_gamma   90.00
#
_symmetry.space_group_name_H-M   'P 1'
#
loop_
_entity.id
_entity.type
_entity.pdbx_description
1 polymer ?
#
loop_
_entity_poly.entity_id
_entity_poly.type
_entity_poly.pdbx_seq_one_letter_code
_entity_poly.pdbx_strand_id
1 'polypeptide(L)'
;MTDFNLNLLQPGLIDHKEWTDDNGMNNAIRINGLGAPRAFYTPVLREILFPDTSYGEDYAVSLAISRRYKIGRIYDSIYFCRRWEGNTDSNLPIEKVNQNNFYKDKIRTLEIAARKKMNNR
;
A
#
# COMPACT_ATOMS: atom_id res chain seq x y z
N MET A 1 -10.39 -8.80 7.64
CA MET A 1 -10.07 -9.97 6.79
C MET A 1 -10.87 -11.14 7.31
N THR A 2 -11.44 -11.97 6.43
CA THR A 2 -12.28 -13.10 6.82
C THR A 2 -11.77 -14.41 6.22
N ASP A 3 -12.18 -15.52 6.81
CA ASP A 3 -12.09 -16.84 6.19
C ASP A 3 -13.14 -17.02 5.07
N PHE A 4 -13.26 -18.24 4.57
CA PHE A 4 -14.23 -18.63 3.56
C PHE A 4 -15.70 -18.50 4.01
N ASN A 5 -15.95 -18.72 5.30
CA ASN A 5 -17.26 -18.68 5.93
C ASN A 5 -17.62 -17.28 6.47
N LEU A 6 -16.82 -16.27 6.11
CA LEU A 6 -16.95 -14.87 6.57
C LEU A 6 -16.66 -14.65 8.06
N ASN A 7 -16.03 -15.61 8.74
CA ASN A 7 -15.55 -15.41 10.10
C ASN A 7 -14.34 -14.48 10.08
N LEU A 8 -14.28 -13.54 11.03
CA LEU A 8 -13.17 -12.61 11.15
C LEU A 8 -11.88 -13.33 11.57
N LEU A 9 -10.81 -13.07 10.83
CA LEU A 9 -9.46 -13.54 11.17
C LEU A 9 -8.74 -12.52 12.04
N GLN A 10 -7.97 -12.99 13.03
CA GLN A 10 -7.07 -12.16 13.83
C GLN A 10 -5.97 -11.52 12.96
N PRO A 11 -5.50 -10.29 13.27
CA PRO A 11 -5.83 -9.45 14.43
C PRO A 11 -7.12 -8.61 14.28
N GLY A 12 -7.94 -8.87 13.26
CA GLY A 12 -9.14 -8.08 12.98
C GLY A 12 -8.85 -6.78 12.22
N LEU A 13 -9.66 -5.74 12.47
CA LEU A 13 -9.52 -4.44 11.83
C LEU A 13 -8.42 -3.62 12.52
N ILE A 14 -7.40 -3.23 11.76
CA ILE A 14 -6.35 -2.32 12.24
C ILE A 14 -6.80 -0.88 11.98
N ASP A 15 -7.03 -0.14 13.07
CA ASP A 15 -7.64 1.18 13.04
C ASP A 15 -6.75 2.26 12.39
N HIS A 16 -5.43 2.14 12.57
CA HIS A 16 -4.43 3.12 12.11
C HIS A 16 -4.77 4.57 12.52
N LYS A 17 -5.07 4.77 13.82
CA LYS A 17 -5.41 6.08 14.41
C LYS A 17 -4.34 7.15 14.18
N GLU A 18 -3.10 6.75 13.90
CA GLU A 18 -2.01 7.64 13.52
C GLU A 18 -2.26 8.38 12.18
N TRP A 19 -3.23 7.95 11.37
CA TRP A 19 -3.55 8.52 10.08
C TRP A 19 -4.44 9.77 10.20
N THR A 20 -3.89 10.90 9.76
CA THR A 20 -4.59 12.19 9.66
C THR A 20 -4.45 12.78 8.26
N ASP A 21 -5.27 13.77 7.91
CA ASP A 21 -5.19 14.45 6.60
C ASP A 21 -3.85 15.15 6.35
N ASP A 22 -3.14 15.53 7.42
CA ASP A 22 -1.86 16.22 7.33
C ASP A 22 -0.65 15.27 7.35
N ASN A 23 -0.80 14.08 7.95
CA ASN A 23 0.31 13.14 8.11
C ASN A 23 0.14 11.81 7.36
N GLY A 24 -1.00 11.57 6.71
CA GLY A 24 -1.30 10.35 5.98
C GLY A 24 -0.26 10.03 4.90
N MET A 25 0.24 11.05 4.20
CA MET A 25 1.28 10.89 3.17
C MET A 25 2.60 10.36 3.73
N ASN A 26 2.96 10.70 4.97
CA ASN A 26 4.19 10.21 5.62
C ASN A 26 3.98 8.82 6.21
N ASN A 27 2.79 8.57 6.78
CA ASN A 27 2.42 7.24 7.25
C ASN A 27 2.40 6.21 6.12
N ALA A 28 2.01 6.62 4.91
CA ALA A 28 2.05 5.77 3.72
C ALA A 28 3.43 5.14 3.48
N ILE A 29 4.54 5.83 3.81
CA ILE A 29 5.89 5.27 3.64
C ILE A 29 6.23 4.20 4.70
N ARG A 30 5.59 4.26 5.87
CA ARG A 30 5.91 3.44 7.05
C ARG A 30 5.20 2.10 7.08
N ILE A 31 4.19 1.91 6.23
CA ILE A 31 3.38 0.69 6.18
C ILE A 31 3.90 -0.27 5.09
N ASN A 32 3.47 -1.53 5.14
CA ASN A 32 3.87 -2.53 4.16
C ASN A 32 3.11 -2.45 2.83
N GLY A 33 2.12 -1.57 2.73
CA GLY A 33 1.25 -1.42 1.58
C GLY A 33 -0.04 -0.74 2.03
N LEU A 34 -0.71 -0.03 1.11
CA LEU A 34 -2.02 0.52 1.42
C LEU A 34 -3.07 -0.59 1.35
N GLY A 35 -3.89 -0.67 2.39
CA GLY A 35 -5.01 -1.61 2.43
C GLY A 35 -5.95 -1.38 1.25
N ALA A 36 -6.53 -2.46 0.74
CA ALA A 36 -7.65 -2.35 -0.20
C ALA A 36 -8.94 -1.91 0.53
N PRO A 37 -9.95 -1.43 -0.21
CA PRO A 37 -9.88 -1.09 -1.63
C PRO A 37 -9.19 0.28 -1.80
N ARG A 38 -8.65 0.53 -2.99
CA ARG A 38 -8.00 1.81 -3.31
C ARG A 38 -8.67 2.38 -4.55
N ALA A 39 -8.91 3.68 -4.56
CA ALA A 39 -9.43 4.40 -5.70
C ALA A 39 -8.42 5.46 -6.13
N PHE A 40 -8.19 5.55 -7.43
CA PHE A 40 -7.27 6.52 -8.02
C PHE A 40 -8.04 7.42 -8.99
N TYR A 41 -7.73 8.72 -8.96
CA TYR A 41 -8.27 9.65 -9.95
C TYR A 41 -7.60 9.38 -11.30
N THR A 42 -8.38 8.96 -12.30
CA THR A 42 -7.87 8.43 -13.58
C THR A 42 -6.92 9.38 -14.31
N PRO A 43 -7.18 10.71 -14.40
CA PRO A 43 -6.25 11.62 -15.05
C PRO A 43 -4.85 11.63 -14.40
N VAL A 44 -4.78 11.68 -13.07
CA VAL A 44 -3.50 11.62 -12.33
C VAL A 44 -2.82 10.26 -12.52
N LEU A 45 -3.59 9.17 -12.48
CA LEU A 45 -3.05 7.83 -12.68
C LEU A 45 -2.42 7.66 -14.07
N ARG A 46 -3.00 8.26 -15.11
CA ARG A 46 -2.47 8.19 -16.49
C ARG A 46 -1.14 8.92 -16.67
N GLU A 47 -0.80 9.86 -15.80
CA GLU A 47 0.50 10.55 -15.81
C GLU A 47 1.61 9.74 -15.13
N ILE A 48 1.26 8.90 -14.15
CA ILE A 48 2.22 8.14 -13.32
C ILE A 48 2.39 6.71 -13.84
N LEU A 49 1.28 6.07 -14.22
CA LEU A 49 1.17 4.66 -14.63
C LEU A 49 1.60 3.66 -13.54
N PHE A 50 1.20 2.40 -13.72
CA PHE A 50 1.67 1.31 -12.87
C PHE A 50 3.03 0.80 -13.35
N PRO A 51 3.98 0.52 -12.42
CA PRO A 51 5.17 -0.21 -12.79
C PRO A 51 4.80 -1.64 -13.22
N ASP A 52 5.49 -2.15 -14.24
CA ASP A 52 5.37 -3.54 -14.68
C ASP A 52 6.11 -4.47 -13.70
N THR A 53 5.43 -4.80 -12.61
CA THR A 53 5.88 -5.73 -11.56
C THR A 53 4.71 -6.56 -11.09
N SER A 54 4.98 -7.76 -10.57
CA SER A 54 3.96 -8.66 -10.03
C SER A 54 3.77 -8.52 -8.51
N TYR A 55 4.38 -7.50 -7.88
CA TYR A 55 4.27 -7.29 -6.45
C TYR A 55 4.51 -5.82 -6.08
N GLY A 56 3.56 -5.17 -5.43
CA GLY A 56 3.70 -3.83 -4.83
C GLY A 56 3.56 -2.67 -5.81
N GLU A 57 3.04 -2.91 -7.01
CA GLU A 57 2.72 -1.93 -8.04
C GLU A 57 1.73 -0.87 -7.55
N ASP A 58 0.69 -1.30 -6.84
CA ASP A 58 -0.32 -0.45 -6.23
C ASP A 58 0.27 0.49 -5.18
N TYR A 59 1.18 -0.03 -4.35
CA TYR A 59 1.88 0.72 -3.34
C TYR A 59 2.83 1.75 -3.96
N ALA A 60 3.57 1.37 -5.00
CA ALA A 60 4.45 2.28 -5.73
C ALA A 60 3.68 3.48 -6.33
N VAL A 61 2.58 3.21 -7.03
CA VAL A 61 1.71 4.26 -7.60
C VAL A 61 1.14 5.15 -6.52
N SER A 62 0.64 4.56 -5.44
CA SER A 62 0.05 5.33 -4.35
C SER A 62 1.07 6.25 -3.68
N LEU A 63 2.30 5.79 -3.48
CA LEU A 63 3.38 6.62 -2.94
C LEU A 63 3.70 7.78 -3.88
N ALA A 64 3.81 7.52 -5.19
CA ALA A 64 4.07 8.55 -6.18
C ALA A 64 2.96 9.62 -6.24
N ILE A 65 1.68 9.21 -6.18
CA ILE A 65 0.53 10.12 -6.10
C ILE A 65 0.60 10.94 -4.80
N SER A 66 0.83 10.27 -3.68
CA SER A 66 0.86 10.88 -2.35
C SER A 66 2.00 11.89 -2.15
N ARG A 67 2.96 11.92 -3.08
CA ARG A 67 4.00 12.94 -3.10
C ARG A 67 3.43 14.34 -3.36
N ARG A 68 2.34 14.45 -4.12
CA ARG A 68 1.77 15.72 -4.58
C ARG A 68 0.31 15.92 -4.18
N TYR A 69 -0.39 14.86 -3.83
CA TYR A 69 -1.82 14.88 -3.52
C TYR A 69 -2.09 14.25 -2.16
N LYS A 70 -3.06 14.78 -1.43
CA LYS A 70 -3.50 14.18 -0.16
C LYS A 70 -4.16 12.83 -0.43
N ILE A 71 -3.99 11.89 0.51
CA ILE A 71 -4.71 10.63 0.51
C ILE A 71 -5.88 10.76 1.50
N GLY A 72 -7.12 10.67 0.99
CA GLY A 72 -8.29 10.50 1.84
C GLY A 72 -8.40 9.05 2.34
N ARG A 73 -8.88 8.86 3.57
CA ARG A 73 -9.10 7.55 4.17
C ARG A 73 -10.56 7.39 4.57
N ILE A 74 -11.13 6.23 4.24
CA ILE A 74 -12.39 5.75 4.82
C ILE A 74 -12.00 4.85 5.99
N TYR A 75 -12.46 5.19 7.20
CA TYR A 75 -12.12 4.45 8.43
C TYR A 75 -13.00 3.20 8.61
N ASP A 76 -14.20 3.23 8.05
CA ASP A 76 -15.11 2.10 8.05
C ASP A 76 -14.70 1.01 7.06
N SER A 77 -14.93 -0.25 7.44
CA SER A 77 -14.74 -1.36 6.52
C SER A 77 -15.87 -1.37 5.48
N ILE A 78 -15.52 -1.15 4.22
CA ILE A 78 -16.49 -1.09 3.10
C ILE A 78 -16.52 -2.37 2.26
N TYR A 79 -15.73 -3.39 2.60
CA TYR A 79 -15.70 -4.68 1.90
C TYR A 79 -15.07 -5.78 2.77
N PHE A 80 -15.43 -7.03 2.49
CA PHE A 80 -14.82 -8.20 3.12
C PHE A 80 -13.67 -8.75 2.28
N CYS A 81 -12.44 -8.57 2.76
CA CYS A 81 -11.26 -9.23 2.19
C CYS A 81 -11.18 -10.68 2.68
N ARG A 82 -11.44 -11.63 1.78
CA ARG A 82 -11.30 -13.07 2.04
C ARG A 82 -9.85 -13.51 1.88
N ARG A 83 -9.31 -14.20 2.87
CA ARG A 83 -8.01 -14.87 2.76
C ARG A 83 -8.20 -16.27 2.19
N TRP A 84 -7.45 -16.59 1.15
CA TRP A 84 -7.43 -17.91 0.55
C TRP A 84 -6.32 -18.74 1.20
N GLU A 85 -6.66 -19.92 1.69
CA GLU A 85 -5.67 -20.90 2.18
C GLU A 85 -5.03 -21.62 0.98
N GLY A 86 -3.74 -21.94 1.09
CA GLY A 86 -3.01 -22.66 0.03
C GLY A 86 -2.78 -21.85 -1.25
N ASN A 87 -2.99 -20.53 -1.22
CA ASN A 87 -2.66 -19.69 -2.37
C ASN A 87 -1.13 -19.51 -2.49
N THR A 88 -0.68 -19.17 -3.69
CA THR A 88 0.74 -18.96 -4.02
C THR A 88 1.42 -17.87 -3.20
N ASP A 89 0.66 -17.05 -2.46
CA ASP A 89 1.17 -15.95 -1.64
C ASP A 89 1.29 -16.30 -0.15
N SER A 90 0.70 -17.41 0.30
CA SER A 90 0.56 -17.74 1.73
C SER A 90 1.73 -18.53 2.33
N ASN A 91 2.69 -18.97 1.52
CA ASN A 91 3.84 -19.76 2.00
C ASN A 91 5.06 -19.65 1.08
N LEU A 92 5.44 -18.40 0.75
CA LEU A 92 6.53 -18.12 -0.18
C LEU A 92 7.89 -18.63 0.36
N PRO A 93 8.78 -19.16 -0.51
CA PRO A 93 10.17 -19.41 -0.16
C PRO A 93 10.83 -18.13 0.37
N ILE A 94 11.80 -18.29 1.28
CA ILE A 94 12.47 -17.15 1.93
C ILE A 94 13.14 -16.22 0.91
N GLU A 95 13.63 -16.76 -0.20
CA GLU A 95 14.21 -16.01 -1.31
C GLU A 95 13.20 -15.06 -1.93
N LYS A 96 11.96 -15.52 -2.14
CA LYS A 96 10.89 -14.70 -2.71
C LYS A 96 10.40 -13.65 -1.72
N VAL A 97 10.31 -14.00 -0.43
CA VAL A 97 10.01 -13.04 0.64
C VAL A 97 11.06 -11.93 0.67
N ASN A 98 12.35 -12.28 0.58
CA ASN A 98 13.45 -11.32 0.57
C ASN A 98 13.42 -10.41 -0.66
N GLN A 99 13.14 -10.96 -1.86
CA GLN A 99 12.96 -10.17 -3.08
C GLN A 99 11.81 -9.16 -2.93
N ASN A 100 10.68 -9.61 -2.39
CA ASN A 100 9.49 -8.78 -2.16
C ASN A 100 9.78 -7.65 -1.16
N ASN A 101 10.46 -7.96 -0.05
CA ASN A 101 10.86 -6.97 0.96
C ASN A 101 11.85 -5.96 0.38
N PHE A 102 12.89 -6.44 -0.31
CA PHE A 102 13.87 -5.59 -0.99
C PHE A 102 13.20 -4.63 -1.99
N TYR A 103 12.24 -5.12 -2.76
CA TYR A 103 11.51 -4.29 -3.70
C TYR A 103 10.72 -3.17 -3.00
N LYS A 104 10.00 -3.48 -1.92
CA LYS A 104 9.27 -2.47 -1.14
C LYS A 104 10.21 -1.44 -0.49
N ASP A 105 11.36 -1.87 0.02
CA ASP A 105 12.36 -0.97 0.60
C ASP A 105 12.98 -0.07 -0.48
N LYS A 106 13.23 -0.60 -1.67
CA LYS A 106 13.67 0.18 -2.83
C LYS A 106 12.64 1.24 -3.20
N ILE A 107 11.35 0.91 -3.29
CA ILE A 107 10.29 1.88 -3.57
C ILE A 107 10.29 3.00 -2.52
N ARG A 108 10.29 2.66 -1.22
CA ARG A 108 10.32 3.66 -0.14
C ARG A 108 11.55 4.56 -0.22
N THR A 109 12.72 3.98 -0.50
CA THR A 109 13.98 4.73 -0.63
C THR A 109 13.90 5.74 -1.78
N LEU A 110 13.42 5.30 -2.95
CA LEU A 110 13.23 6.17 -4.11
C LEU A 110 12.22 7.29 -3.81
N GLU A 111 11.12 6.97 -3.13
CA GLU A 111 10.11 7.95 -2.74
C GLU A 111 10.67 9.02 -1.79
N ILE A 112 11.41 8.60 -0.75
CA ILE A 112 12.06 9.52 0.19
C ILE A 112 13.03 10.45 -0.54
N ALA A 113 13.86 9.92 -1.43
CA ALA A 113 14.80 10.72 -2.22
C ALA A 113 14.05 11.75 -3.10
N ALA A 114 12.97 11.33 -3.74
CA ALA A 114 12.18 12.21 -4.58
C ALA A 114 11.45 13.32 -3.79
N ARG A 115 10.94 13.01 -2.58
CA ARG A 115 10.37 14.01 -1.66
C ARG A 115 11.41 15.02 -1.20
N LYS A 116 12.60 14.57 -0.81
CA LYS A 116 13.72 15.46 -0.46
C LYS A 116 14.07 16.41 -1.61
N LYS A 117 14.15 15.89 -2.84
CA LYS A 117 14.41 16.71 -4.03
C LYS A 117 13.30 17.74 -4.29
N MET A 118 12.05 17.41 -3.99
CA MET A 118 10.91 18.32 -4.14
C MET A 118 10.93 19.45 -3.12
N ASN A 119 11.31 19.17 -1.87
CA ASN A 119 11.35 20.14 -0.78
C ASN A 119 12.61 21.02 -0.77
N ASN A 120 13.68 20.59 -1.45
CA ASN A 120 14.92 21.36 -1.59
C ASN A 120 14.90 22.31 -2.81
N ARG A 121 13.72 22.59 -3.36
CA ARG A 121 13.50 23.62 -4.39
C ARG A 121 12.98 24.89 -3.76
#